data_AF-A0A7W0RWJ2-F1
#
_entry.id   AF-A0A7W0RWJ2-F1
#
_cell.length_a   1.000
_cell.length_b   1.000
_cell.length_c   1.000
_cell.angle_alpha   90.00
_cell.angle_beta   90.00
_cell.angle_gamma   90.00
#
_symmetry.space_group_name_H-M   'P 1'
#
loop_
_entity.id
_entity.type
_entity.pdbx_description
1 polymer ?
#
loop_
_entity_poly.entity_id
_entity_poly.type
_entity_poly.pdbx_seq_one_letter_code
_entity_poly.pdbx_strand_id
1 'polypeptide(L)'
;MLNHTRCGRGEPLVLVHGLGSQWQVWRPVLERLAADREVVALDLPGFGGSAPLPNEPTVAALARAVADLVAELGLDHPHVAGNSLGGAIALELARAGLA
;
A
#
# COMPACT_ATOMS: atom_id res chain seq x y z
N MET A 1 2.94 3.76 12.22
CA MET A 1 3.43 3.77 10.84
C MET A 1 3.51 2.35 10.32
N LEU A 2 3.04 2.09 9.10
CA LEU A 2 3.16 0.79 8.45
C LEU A 2 4.60 0.55 8.00
N ASN A 3 5.09 -0.68 8.15
CA ASN A 3 6.35 -1.09 7.56
C ASN A 3 6.25 -1.00 6.03
N HIS A 4 7.24 -0.40 5.39
CA HIS A 4 7.24 -0.23 3.94
C HIS A 4 8.66 -0.09 3.41
N THR A 5 8.81 -0.30 2.09
CA THR A 5 9.99 0.08 1.33
C THR A 5 9.60 1.14 0.30
N ARG A 6 10.56 2.00 -0.05
CA ARG A 6 10.41 3.08 -1.03
C ARG A 6 11.60 3.05 -1.98
N CYS A 7 11.36 3.04 -3.28
CA CYS A 7 12.40 2.99 -4.31
C CYS A 7 11.96 3.68 -5.60
N GLY A 8 12.93 4.02 -6.46
CA GLY A 8 12.65 4.76 -7.70
C GLY A 8 12.37 6.24 -7.46
N ARG A 9 11.94 6.92 -8.54
CA ARG A 9 11.59 8.35 -8.58
C ARG A 9 10.52 8.54 -9.67
N GLY A 10 9.70 9.57 -9.55
CA GLY A 10 8.65 9.88 -10.53
C GLY A 10 7.28 9.92 -9.87
N GLU A 11 6.22 9.67 -10.64
CA GLU A 11 4.85 9.61 -10.11
C GLU A 11 4.71 8.47 -9.09
N PRO A 12 4.07 8.72 -7.94
CA PRO A 12 4.00 7.72 -6.87
C PRO A 12 3.05 6.57 -7.19
N LEU A 13 3.48 5.36 -6.84
CA LEU A 13 2.74 4.10 -6.95
C LEU A 13 2.80 3.33 -5.64
N VAL A 14 1.66 3.12 -5.00
CA VAL A 14 1.52 2.32 -3.79
C VAL A 14 1.12 0.89 -4.14
N LEU A 15 1.85 -0.09 -3.62
CA LEU A 15 1.63 -1.51 -3.84
C LEU A 15 1.09 -2.19 -2.57
N VAL A 16 -0.12 -2.77 -2.66
CA VAL A 16 -0.85 -3.37 -1.52
C VAL A 16 -0.98 -4.87 -1.69
N HIS A 17 -0.36 -5.65 -0.80
CA HIS A 17 -0.36 -7.11 -0.87
C HIS A 17 -1.72 -7.75 -0.49
N GLY A 18 -1.87 -9.05 -0.77
CA GLY A 18 -3.05 -9.84 -0.40
C GLY A 18 -3.00 -10.44 1.00
N LEU A 19 -4.04 -11.17 1.42
CA LEU A 19 -4.08 -11.82 2.73
C LEU A 19 -2.95 -12.86 2.89
N GLY A 20 -2.32 -12.92 4.07
CA GLY A 20 -1.25 -13.90 4.36
C GLY A 20 0.11 -13.59 3.73
N SER A 21 0.27 -12.37 3.23
CA SER A 21 1.44 -11.89 2.50
C SER A 21 2.13 -10.73 3.23
N GLN A 22 3.20 -10.20 2.63
CA GLN A 22 3.94 -8.99 3.00
C GLN A 22 4.51 -8.32 1.73
N TRP A 23 5.12 -7.14 1.84
CA TRP A 23 5.55 -6.31 0.71
C TRP A 23 6.47 -7.04 -0.29
N GLN A 24 7.21 -8.05 0.17
CA GLN A 24 8.20 -8.80 -0.63
C GLN A 24 7.58 -9.54 -1.81
N VAL A 25 6.27 -9.76 -1.85
CA VAL A 25 5.61 -10.35 -3.03
C VAL A 25 5.76 -9.52 -4.30
N TRP A 26 6.06 -8.23 -4.15
CA TRP A 26 6.30 -7.33 -5.26
C TRP A 26 7.72 -7.40 -5.83
N ARG A 27 8.67 -8.09 -5.18
CA ARG A 27 10.07 -8.19 -5.63
C ARG A 27 10.24 -8.50 -7.12
N PRO A 28 9.48 -9.42 -7.74
CA PRO A 28 9.62 -9.72 -9.15
C PRO A 28 9.34 -8.54 -10.11
N VAL A 29 8.63 -7.51 -9.64
CA VAL A 29 8.23 -6.34 -10.46
C VAL A 29 8.77 -5.02 -9.95
N LEU A 30 9.31 -4.96 -8.73
CA LEU A 30 9.74 -3.72 -8.08
C LEU A 30 10.74 -2.92 -8.93
N GLU A 31 11.82 -3.53 -9.40
CA GLU A 31 12.86 -2.83 -10.17
C GLU A 31 12.29 -2.24 -11.47
N ARG A 32 11.43 -2.99 -12.16
CA ARG A 32 10.80 -2.54 -13.41
C ARG A 32 9.83 -1.39 -13.18
N LEU A 33 9.06 -1.41 -12.09
CA LEU A 33 8.16 -0.31 -11.74
C LEU A 33 8.95 0.93 -11.30
N ALA A 34 10.01 0.74 -10.51
CA ALA A 34 10.85 1.79 -9.97
C ALA A 34 11.73 2.51 -11.02
N ALA A 35 11.79 1.98 -12.25
CA ALA A 35 12.47 2.64 -13.36
C ALA A 35 11.88 4.02 -13.67
N ASP A 36 10.55 4.17 -13.57
CA ASP A 36 9.83 5.40 -13.95
C ASP A 36 8.85 5.90 -12.87
N ARG A 37 8.70 5.17 -11.76
CA ARG A 37 7.78 5.48 -10.66
C ARG A 37 8.54 5.61 -9.35
N GLU A 38 8.00 6.44 -8.46
CA GLU A 38 8.31 6.31 -7.04
C GLU A 38 7.43 5.20 -6.44
N VAL A 39 8.00 4.03 -6.17
CA VAL A 39 7.25 2.87 -5.72
C VAL A 39 7.34 2.73 -4.21
N VAL A 40 6.17 2.65 -3.56
CA VAL A 40 6.03 2.35 -2.14
C VAL A 40 5.32 1.00 -1.99
N ALA A 41 6.02 -0.01 -1.46
CA ALA A 41 5.41 -1.30 -1.14
C ALA A 41 5.32 -1.46 0.37
N LEU A 42 4.11 -1.70 0.89
CA LEU A 42 3.82 -1.70 2.32
C LEU A 42 3.40 -3.08 2.83
N ASP A 43 3.55 -3.28 4.14
CA ASP A 43 2.89 -4.35 4.89
C ASP A 43 1.58 -3.84 5.50
N LEU A 44 0.48 -4.53 5.22
CA LEU A 44 -0.81 -4.25 5.84
C LEU A 44 -0.75 -4.46 7.36
N PRO A 45 -1.62 -3.79 8.14
CA PRO A 45 -1.70 -4.01 9.58
C PRO A 45 -1.80 -5.50 9.96
N GLY A 46 -0.93 -5.95 10.85
CA GLY A 46 -0.88 -7.33 11.34
C GLY A 46 -0.07 -8.29 10.45
N PHE A 47 0.57 -7.79 9.39
CA PHE A 47 1.43 -8.54 8.50
C PHE A 47 2.85 -7.99 8.49
N GLY A 48 3.82 -8.86 8.18
CA GLY A 48 5.24 -8.49 8.06
C GLY A 48 5.75 -7.70 9.26
N GLY A 49 6.25 -6.50 9.02
CA GLY A 49 6.73 -5.58 10.06
C GLY A 49 5.68 -4.63 10.64
N SER A 50 4.42 -4.68 10.18
CA SER A 50 3.35 -3.76 10.61
C SER A 50 2.58 -4.31 11.81
N ALA A 51 2.42 -3.47 12.83
CA ALA A 51 1.57 -3.78 13.98
C ALA A 51 0.10 -4.02 13.56
N PRO A 52 -0.65 -4.89 14.25
CA PRO A 52 -2.07 -5.07 13.99
C PRO A 52 -2.89 -3.83 14.36
N LEU A 53 -4.05 -3.69 13.72
CA LEU A 53 -5.04 -2.70 14.17
C LEU A 53 -5.58 -3.07 15.56
N PRO A 54 -5.91 -2.08 16.40
CA PRO A 54 -6.54 -2.34 17.70
C PRO A 54 -8.00 -2.82 17.58
N ASN A 55 -8.63 -2.54 16.44
CA ASN A 55 -10.02 -2.88 16.13
C ASN A 55 -10.08 -3.86 14.95
N GLU A 56 -11.30 -4.31 14.62
CA GLU A 56 -11.54 -5.25 13.52
C GLU A 56 -10.96 -4.76 12.17
N PRO A 57 -10.15 -5.58 11.46
CA PRO A 57 -9.48 -5.21 10.23
C PRO A 57 -10.41 -5.32 9.02
N THR A 58 -11.47 -4.51 8.99
CA THR A 58 -12.34 -4.37 7.81
C THR A 58 -11.57 -3.77 6.63
N VAL A 59 -12.04 -3.98 5.38
CA VAL A 59 -11.43 -3.37 4.19
C VAL A 59 -11.32 -1.85 4.32
N ALA A 60 -12.36 -1.20 4.86
CA ALA A 60 -12.35 0.25 5.10
C ALA A 60 -11.31 0.67 6.15
N ALA A 61 -11.16 -0.09 7.23
CA ALA A 61 -10.14 0.18 8.25
C ALA A 61 -8.71 0.00 7.71
N LEU A 62 -8.49 -1.04 6.89
CA LEU A 62 -7.20 -1.28 6.23
C LEU A 62 -6.91 -0.19 5.19
N ALA A 63 -7.90 0.22 4.39
CA ALA A 63 -7.77 1.33 3.44
C ALA A 63 -7.43 2.64 4.17
N ARG A 64 -8.05 2.90 5.32
CA ARG A 64 -7.71 4.07 6.13
C ARG A 64 -6.24 4.04 6.58
N ALA A 65 -5.75 2.90 7.06
CA ALA A 65 -4.35 2.76 7.45
C ALA A 65 -3.38 2.99 6.26
N VAL A 66 -3.75 2.58 5.05
CA VAL A 66 -2.96 2.87 3.83
C VAL A 66 -3.01 4.37 3.50
N ALA A 67 -4.18 5.00 3.59
CA ALA A 67 -4.32 6.44 3.36
C ALA A 67 -3.53 7.28 4.38
N ASP A 68 -3.50 6.85 5.64
CA ASP A 68 -2.71 7.51 6.69
C ASP A 68 -1.21 7.41 6.36
N LEU A 69 -0.72 6.25 5.89
CA LEU A 69 0.66 6.12 5.40
C LEU A 69 0.93 7.04 4.20
N VAL A 70 0.00 7.12 3.23
CA VAL A 70 0.12 8.00 2.05
C VAL A 70 0.28 9.47 2.47
N ALA A 71 -0.56 9.92 3.42
CA ALA A 71 -0.49 11.27 3.97
C ALA A 71 0.82 11.52 4.75
N GLU A 72 1.24 10.55 5.58
CA GLU A 72 2.51 10.62 6.33
C GLU A 72 3.74 10.72 5.40
N LEU A 73 3.69 10.06 4.24
CA LEU A 73 4.75 10.10 3.22
C LEU A 73 4.69 11.36 2.34
N GLY A 74 3.68 12.23 2.53
CA GLY A 74 3.48 13.44 1.75
C GLY A 74 3.14 13.18 0.28
N LEU A 75 2.52 12.03 -0.02
CA LEU A 75 2.14 11.67 -1.38
C LEU A 75 0.75 12.25 -1.69
N ASP A 76 0.67 13.03 -2.76
CA ASP A 76 -0.58 13.61 -3.25
C ASP A 76 -1.20 12.70 -4.32
N HIS A 77 -2.37 12.13 -4.04
CA HIS A 77 -3.14 11.23 -4.92
C HIS A 77 -2.28 10.20 -5.69
N PRO A 78 -1.60 9.26 -5.01
CA PRO A 78 -0.78 8.26 -5.69
C PRO A 78 -1.63 7.26 -6.47
N HIS A 79 -1.05 6.69 -7.52
CA HIS A 79 -1.61 5.47 -8.11
C HIS A 79 -1.54 4.32 -7.10
N VAL A 80 -2.54 3.46 -7.09
CA VAL A 80 -2.57 2.29 -6.20
C VAL A 80 -2.78 1.01 -7.01
N ALA A 81 -1.92 0.02 -6.79
CA ALA A 81 -2.09 -1.32 -7.32
C ALA A 81 -2.16 -2.33 -6.16
N GLY A 82 -3.15 -3.22 -6.21
CA GLY A 82 -3.37 -4.19 -5.14
C GLY A 82 -3.75 -5.57 -5.67
N ASN A 83 -3.33 -6.62 -4.96
CA ASN A 83 -3.66 -8.01 -5.29
C ASN A 83 -4.59 -8.62 -4.23
N SER A 84 -5.65 -9.31 -4.67
CA SER A 84 -6.62 -9.97 -3.77
C SER A 84 -7.21 -8.97 -2.74
N LEU A 85 -7.00 -9.17 -1.44
CA LEU A 85 -7.37 -8.20 -0.39
C LEU A 85 -6.83 -6.80 -0.69
N GLY A 86 -5.59 -6.68 -1.17
CA GLY A 86 -5.03 -5.39 -1.57
C GLY A 86 -5.78 -4.75 -2.73
N GLY A 87 -6.36 -5.54 -3.62
CA GLY A 87 -7.22 -5.04 -4.70
C GLY A 87 -8.54 -4.48 -4.16
N ALA A 88 -9.16 -5.14 -3.18
CA ALA A 88 -10.34 -4.60 -2.51
C ALA A 88 -10.04 -3.27 -1.78
N ILE A 89 -8.87 -3.17 -1.15
CA ILE A 89 -8.39 -1.93 -0.52
C ILE A 89 -8.16 -0.82 -1.55
N ALA A 90 -7.54 -1.13 -2.70
CA ALA A 90 -7.32 -0.16 -3.76
C ALA A 90 -8.64 0.43 -4.30
N LEU A 91 -9.66 -0.43 -4.49
CA LEU A 91 -11.00 0.01 -4.91
C LEU A 91 -11.68 0.87 -3.84
N GLU A 92 -11.51 0.55 -2.56
CA GLU A 92 -12.05 1.34 -1.45
C GLU A 92 -11.40 2.73 -1.36
N LEU A 93 -10.09 2.82 -1.59
CA LEU A 93 -9.38 4.11 -1.69
C LEU A 93 -9.91 4.97 -2.85
N ALA A 94 -10.11 4.36 -4.02
CA ALA A 94 -10.68 5.03 -5.18
C ALA A 94 -12.11 5.52 -4.90
N ARG A 95 -12.95 4.67 -4.28
CA ARG A 95 -14.31 5.04 -3.86
C ARG A 95 -14.32 6.24 -2.89
N ALA A 96 -13.29 6.36 -2.06
CA ALA A 96 -13.12 7.45 -1.10
C ALA A 96 -12.43 8.71 -1.68
N GLY A 97 -12.00 8.69 -2.95
CA GLY A 97 -11.27 9.80 -3.58
C GLY A 97 -9.83 9.97 -3.08
N LEU A 98 -9.23 8.90 -2.56
CA LEU A 98 -7.87 8.88 -2.01
C LEU A 98 -6.84 8.24 -2.95
N ALA A 99 -7.31 7.70 -4.08
CA ALA A 99 -6.55 7.08 -5.16
C ALA A 99 -7.30 7.24 -6.49
#